data_AF-A0A934AYX1-F1
#
_entry.id   AF-A0A934AYX1-F1
#
_cell.length_a   1.000
_cell.length_b   1.000
_cell.length_c   1.000
_cell.angle_alpha   90.00
_cell.angle_beta   90.00
_cell.angle_gamma   90.00
#
_symmetry.space_group_name_H-M   'P 1'
#
loop_
_entity.id
_entity.type
_entity.pdbx_description
1 polymer ?
#
loop_
_entity_poly.entity_id
_entity_poly.type
_entity_poly.pdbx_seq_one_letter_code
_entity_poly.pdbx_strand_id
1 'polypeptide(L)'
;MFDVSLQSAGNQGHHRFNISKAERITLKGNLNICRDPDDDVIIETAVRGRAKYLVTGDKDIADDKTVSSYLSQHGVTVISLQNFLSLIGKD
;
A
#
# COMPACT_ATOMS: atom_id res chain seq x y z
N MET A 1 -12.73 -4.43 -5.79
CA MET A 1 -11.39 -4.90 -6.22
C MET A 1 -10.40 -4.26 -5.27
N PHE A 2 -9.88 -5.04 -4.33
CA PHE A 2 -8.92 -4.56 -3.34
C PHE A 2 -7.55 -5.04 -3.80
N ASP A 3 -6.74 -4.11 -4.27
CA ASP A 3 -5.32 -4.36 -4.50
C ASP A 3 -4.61 -3.90 -3.23
N VAL A 4 -4.06 -4.84 -2.47
CA VAL A 4 -3.39 -4.58 -1.20
C VAL A 4 -2.01 -5.22 -1.27
N SER A 5 -0.97 -4.40 -1.33
CA SER A 5 0.39 -4.85 -1.05
C SER A 5 0.54 -4.93 0.47
N LEU A 6 0.78 -6.13 1.01
CA LEU A 6 0.97 -6.36 2.45
C LEU A 6 2.46 -6.59 2.74
N GLN A 7 3.09 -5.67 3.47
CA GLN A 7 4.34 -5.96 4.18
C GLN A 7 4.00 -6.43 5.60
N SER A 8 4.49 -7.62 5.95
CA SER A 8 4.25 -8.28 7.22
C SER A 8 5.25 -7.83 8.28
N ALA A 9 4.80 -7.15 9.33
CA ALA A 9 5.55 -6.95 10.56
C ALA A 9 4.76 -7.48 11.78
N GLY A 10 5.34 -8.48 12.45
CA GLY A 10 5.17 -8.86 13.87
C GLY A 10 3.79 -8.76 14.55
N ASN A 11 3.10 -9.90 14.65
CA ASN A 11 2.24 -10.40 15.73
C ASN A 11 1.27 -9.44 16.47
N GLN A 12 0.02 -9.32 15.99
CA GLN A 12 -1.23 -9.25 16.78
C GLN A 12 -2.44 -9.56 15.88
N GLY A 13 -3.28 -10.54 16.24
CA GLY A 13 -4.58 -10.83 15.61
C GLY A 13 -4.54 -11.55 14.25
N HIS A 14 -4.99 -12.81 14.18
CA HIS A 14 -5.09 -13.56 12.92
C HIS A 14 -6.32 -13.14 12.11
N HIS A 15 -6.23 -12.04 11.37
CA HIS A 15 -7.23 -11.68 10.35
C HIS A 15 -6.90 -12.40 9.03
N ARG A 16 -7.83 -13.25 8.54
CA ARG A 16 -7.69 -13.94 7.25
C ARG A 16 -8.29 -13.09 6.13
N PHE A 17 -7.45 -12.66 5.20
CA PHE A 17 -7.88 -12.00 3.97
C PHE A 17 -7.95 -13.03 2.82
N ASN A 18 -9.12 -13.17 2.20
CA ASN A 18 -9.27 -13.96 0.99
C ASN A 18 -9.02 -13.05 -0.22
N ILE A 19 -7.92 -13.28 -0.92
CA ILE A 19 -7.61 -12.57 -2.16
C ILE A 19 -8.36 -13.28 -3.29
N SER A 20 -9.48 -12.70 -3.74
CA SER A 20 -10.29 -13.25 -4.83
C SER A 20 -9.89 -12.74 -6.22
N LYS A 21 -9.07 -11.68 -6.28
CA LYS A 21 -8.57 -11.09 -7.51
C LYS A 21 -7.17 -10.51 -7.29
N ALA A 22 -6.30 -10.69 -8.28
CA ALA A 22 -5.00 -10.06 -8.37
C ALA A 22 -4.74 -9.62 -9.82
N GLU A 23 -3.99 -8.55 -10.02
CA GLU A 23 -3.57 -8.06 -11.33
C GLU A 23 -2.05 -7.98 -11.38
N ARG A 24 -1.46 -8.37 -12.52
CA ARG A 24 -0.02 -8.23 -12.73
C ARG A 24 0.27 -6.89 -13.37
N ILE A 25 1.11 -6.10 -12.71
CA ILE A 25 1.55 -4.80 -13.19
C ILE A 25 3.01 -4.89 -13.61
N THR A 26 3.31 -4.49 -14.86
CA THR A 26 4.70 -4.32 -15.30
C THR A 26 5.24 -3.02 -14.74
N LEU A 27 6.42 -3.04 -14.11
CA LEU A 27 7.09 -1.86 -13.58
C LEU A 27 8.06 -1.25 -14.60
N LYS A 28 8.34 0.04 -14.49
CA LYS A 28 9.42 0.72 -15.20
C LYS A 28 10.72 0.61 -14.40
N GLY A 29 10.64 0.52 -13.08
CA GLY A 29 11.80 0.36 -12.20
C GLY A 29 12.69 1.61 -12.15
N ASN A 30 12.13 2.77 -12.46
CA ASN A 30 12.85 4.06 -12.44
C ASN A 30 12.25 5.05 -11.45
N LEU A 31 11.34 4.59 -10.59
CA LEU A 31 10.86 5.36 -9.45
C LEU A 31 11.97 5.41 -8.40
N ASN A 32 12.16 6.58 -7.81
CA ASN A 32 13.13 6.83 -6.74
C ASN A 32 12.54 7.90 -5.82
N ILE A 33 11.63 7.50 -4.93
CA ILE A 33 10.90 8.43 -4.06
C ILE A 33 10.94 8.03 -2.59
N CYS A 34 11.04 6.73 -2.30
CA CYS A 34 11.19 6.25 -0.94
C CYS A 34 12.66 6.36 -0.54
N ARG A 35 12.91 6.52 0.75
CA ARG A 35 14.25 6.44 1.34
C ARG A 35 14.86 5.04 1.22
N ASP A 36 14.00 4.01 1.18
CA ASP A 36 14.37 2.62 0.91
C ASP A 36 13.98 2.30 -0.53
N PRO A 37 14.96 2.17 -1.45
CA PRO A 37 14.69 1.87 -2.86
C PRO A 37 13.89 0.58 -3.08
N ASP A 38 13.92 -0.36 -2.14
CA ASP A 38 13.17 -1.60 -2.25
C ASP A 38 11.65 -1.37 -2.11
N ASP A 39 11.21 -0.27 -1.50
CA ASP A 39 9.79 0.09 -1.39
C ASP A 39 9.24 0.79 -2.64
N ASP A 40 10.10 1.33 -3.51
CA ASP A 40 9.66 2.02 -4.73
C ASP A 40 8.86 1.09 -5.65
N VAL A 41 9.14 -0.22 -5.65
CA VAL A 41 8.36 -1.19 -6.44
C VAL A 41 6.92 -1.30 -5.95
N ILE A 42 6.68 -1.16 -4.65
CA ILE A 42 5.34 -1.21 -4.04
C ILE A 42 4.58 0.06 -4.40
N ILE A 43 5.25 1.21 -4.33
CA ILE A 43 4.64 2.50 -4.66
C ILE A 43 4.34 2.58 -6.16
N GLU A 44 5.27 2.16 -7.03
CA GLU A 44 5.03 2.11 -8.47
C GLU A 44 3.87 1.16 -8.80
N THR A 45 3.80 0.01 -8.14
CA THR A 45 2.69 -0.94 -8.29
C THR A 45 1.35 -0.27 -7.95
N ALA A 46 1.26 0.42 -6.81
CA ALA A 46 0.03 1.09 -6.39
C ALA A 46 -0.44 2.15 -7.40
N VAL A 47 0.48 2.98 -7.90
CA VAL A 47 0.15 4.02 -8.88
C VAL A 47 -0.26 3.42 -10.21
N ARG A 48 0.51 2.46 -10.74
CA ARG A 48 0.24 1.88 -12.06
C ARG A 48 -0.96 0.95 -12.06
N GLY A 49 -1.18 0.23 -10.97
CA GLY A 49 -2.38 -0.57 -10.70
C GLY A 49 -3.61 0.28 -10.34
N ARG A 50 -3.46 1.60 -10.18
CA ARG A 50 -4.53 2.54 -9.80
C ARG A 50 -5.23 2.11 -8.50
N ALA A 51 -4.43 1.65 -7.54
CA ALA A 51 -4.92 1.25 -6.23
C ALA A 51 -5.57 2.46 -5.54
N LYS A 52 -6.69 2.24 -4.84
CA LYS A 52 -7.32 3.29 -4.05
C LYS A 52 -6.58 3.53 -2.73
N TYR A 53 -6.02 2.45 -2.17
CA TYR A 53 -5.33 2.47 -0.89
C TYR A 53 -4.01 1.73 -0.99
N LEU A 54 -2.98 2.29 -0.34
CA LEU A 54 -1.79 1.53 0.05
C LEU A 54 -1.91 1.25 1.55
N VAL A 55 -2.08 -0.02 1.92
CA VAL A 55 -2.17 -0.41 3.33
C VAL A 55 -0.79 -0.82 3.80
N THR A 56 -0.25 -0.15 4.82
CA THR A 56 1.07 -0.50 5.36
C THR A 56 1.09 -0.47 6.89
N GLY A 57 1.88 -1.36 7.47
CA GLY A 57 2.28 -1.29 8.88
C GLY A 57 3.61 -0.58 9.08
N ASP A 58 4.32 -0.29 7.99
CA ASP A 58 5.59 0.40 8.00
C ASP A 58 5.38 1.91 8.18
N LYS A 59 5.87 2.43 9.31
CA LYS A 59 5.78 3.86 9.63
C LYS A 59 6.64 4.69 8.71
N ASP A 60 7.70 4.11 8.16
CA ASP A 60 8.62 4.81 7.30
C ASP A 60 8.03 5.06 5.90
N ILE A 61 7.04 4.27 5.50
CA ILE A 61 6.20 4.56 4.33
C ILE A 61 5.02 5.45 4.73
N ALA A 62 4.35 5.14 5.84
CA ALA A 62 3.13 5.83 6.25
C ALA A 62 3.36 7.31 6.62
N ASP A 63 4.47 7.62 7.26
CA ASP A 63 4.79 8.96 7.76
C ASP A 63 5.71 9.74 6.81
N ASP A 64 6.18 9.12 5.71
CA ASP A 64 6.97 9.82 4.69
C ASP A 64 6.07 10.74 3.86
N LYS A 65 6.33 12.05 4.01
CA LYS A 65 5.58 13.11 3.34
C LYS A 65 5.79 13.12 1.83
N THR A 66 6.97 12.73 1.35
CA THR A 66 7.28 12.64 -0.07
C THR A 66 6.45 11.52 -0.70
N VAL A 67 6.48 10.35 -0.08
CA VAL A 67 5.70 9.18 -0.51
C VAL A 67 4.20 9.48 -0.47
N SER A 68 3.71 10.00 0.66
CA SER A 68 2.29 10.34 0.83
C SER A 68 1.81 11.39 -0.17
N SER A 69 2.61 12.42 -0.44
CA SER A 69 2.27 13.45 -1.42
C SER A 69 2.23 12.90 -2.84
N TYR A 70 3.22 12.08 -3.22
CA TYR A 70 3.27 11.44 -4.52
C TYR A 70 2.06 10.51 -4.74
N LEU A 71 1.76 9.65 -3.77
CA LEU A 71 0.62 8.74 -3.83
C LEU A 71 -0.72 9.49 -3.93
N SER A 72 -0.88 10.56 -3.14
CA SER A 72 -2.08 11.39 -3.16
C SER A 72 -2.29 12.10 -4.51
N GLN A 73 -1.22 12.60 -5.14
CA GLN A 73 -1.27 13.16 -6.50
C GLN A 73 -1.74 12.14 -7.54
N HIS A 74 -1.53 10.85 -7.29
CA HIS A 74 -1.99 9.75 -8.12
C HIS A 74 -3.30 9.11 -7.66
N GLY A 75 -3.99 9.70 -6.68
CA GLY A 75 -5.28 9.22 -6.17
C GLY A 75 -5.19 8.01 -5.25
N VAL A 76 -4.00 7.68 -4.74
CA VAL A 76 -3.77 6.58 -3.81
C VAL A 76 -3.67 7.15 -2.39
N THR A 77 -4.46 6.61 -1.45
CA THR A 77 -4.40 7.01 -0.03
C THR A 77 -3.62 6.00 0.79
N VAL A 78 -2.58 6.45 1.51
CA VAL A 78 -1.85 5.57 2.45
C VAL A 78 -2.66 5.44 3.74
N ILE A 79 -2.89 4.21 4.20
CA ILE A 79 -3.61 3.93 5.45
C ILE A 79 -2.89 2.86 6.26
N SER A 80 -3.03 2.93 7.59
CA SER A 80 -2.57 1.86 8.47
C SER A 80 -3.45 0.62 8.36
N LEU A 81 -2.93 -0.54 8.76
CA LEU A 81 -3.72 -1.76 8.88
C LEU A 81 -4.95 -1.57 9.80
N GLN A 82 -4.80 -0.83 10.89
CA GLN A 82 -5.89 -0.54 11.82
C GLN A 82 -7.02 0.30 11.15
N ASN A 83 -6.64 1.31 10.36
CA ASN A 83 -7.60 2.10 9.60
C ASN A 83 -8.28 1.25 8.51
N PHE A 84 -7.52 0.38 7.84
CA PHE A 84 -8.08 -0.55 6.87
C PHE A 84 -9.10 -1.50 7.50
N LEU A 85 -8.78 -2.13 8.63
CA LEU A 85 -9.72 -2.99 9.37
C LEU A 85 -10.99 -2.24 9.77
N SER A 86 -10.87 -0.96 10.16
CA SER A 86 -12.02 -0.11 10.49
C SER A 86 -12.86 0.29 9.27
N LEU A 87 -12.26 0.34 8.07
CA LEU A 87 -12.99 0.60 6.82
C LEU A 87 -13.78 -0.61 6.35
N ILE A 88 -13.25 -1.83 6.54
CA ILE A 88 -13.88 -3.07 6.08
C ILE A 88 -14.74 -3.76 7.15
N GLY A 89 -14.53 -3.45 8.44
CA GLY A 89 -15.32 -3.97 9.56
C GLY A 89 -16.59 -3.17 9.85
N LYS A 90 -16.99 -2.28 8.93
CA LYS A 90 -18.22 -1.48 9.01
C LYS A 90 -19.47 -2.19 8.46
N ASP A 91 -19.39 -3.51 8.29
CA ASP A 91 -20.50 -4.38 7.88
C ASP A 91 -21.14 -5.09 9.08
#